data_AF-A0A5B6YUR9-F1
#
_entry.id   AF-A0A5B6YUR9-F1
#
_cell.length_a   1.000
_cell.length_b   1.000
_cell.length_c   1.000
_cell.angle_alpha   90.00
_cell.angle_beta   90.00
_cell.angle_gamma   90.00
#
_symmetry.space_group_name_H-M   'P 1'
#
loop_
_entity.id
_entity.type
_entity.pdbx_description
1 polymer ?
#
loop_
_entity_poly.entity_id
_entity_poly.type
_entity_poly.pdbx_seq_one_letter_code
_entity_poly.pdbx_strand_id
1 'polypeptide(L)'
;NHVINTLAVGVEVRALSFDSLKEVTECLLEMNQEVVKVILECKKDIWNNQELFDLVEEYFENSLQTLDFCTALEKCLKRARDSQLLILVALQLFDEEDGIEGNRYTRTLGELKNFKAFGDPFTEEFFQNFQSVYRQQLLMLEKLQLRRNKLDKKLKGIHAWRKVSSIIFAATFAAVLICSVVAAAMAAPPVAAAIAAATAIPLGSMGKWIDSLLKNYENAVRGQKEVISCMQVGTYVAIKDLDNIRVLIDRFEIEIESLLQNADFVINEEAVKVGIEEIKKQLGVFMKNVEDLGVQSDMCSRDIRRARTVVLQRIIKHPNH
;
A
#
# COMPACT_ATOMS: atom_id res chain seq x y z
N ASN A 1 50.62 -37.18 -1.16
CA ASN A 1 50.13 -36.88 -2.52
C ASN A 1 49.09 -37.86 -3.07
N HIS A 2 48.09 -38.33 -2.32
CA HIS A 2 46.94 -38.98 -2.99
C HIS A 2 45.60 -39.10 -2.21
N VAL A 3 45.35 -38.28 -1.18
CA VAL A 3 44.06 -38.36 -0.44
C VAL A 3 43.37 -36.99 -0.26
N ILE A 4 43.99 -35.87 -0.66
CA ILE A 4 43.42 -34.53 -0.45
C ILE A 4 42.74 -33.96 -1.72
N ASN A 5 42.94 -34.56 -2.90
CA ASN A 5 42.42 -34.00 -4.17
C ASN A 5 41.05 -34.54 -4.62
N THR A 6 40.36 -35.37 -3.83
CA THR A 6 39.09 -36.00 -4.27
C THR A 6 37.83 -35.45 -3.58
N LEU A 7 37.96 -34.43 -2.72
CA LEU A 7 36.80 -33.73 -2.14
C LEU A 7 36.47 -32.39 -2.81
N ALA A 8 37.22 -32.02 -3.86
CA ALA A 8 37.02 -30.77 -4.60
C ALA A 8 36.27 -30.96 -5.93
N VAL A 9 35.50 -32.04 -6.07
CA VAL A 9 34.60 -32.22 -7.22
C VAL A 9 33.17 -31.98 -6.77
N GLY A 10 32.65 -30.80 -7.14
CA GLY A 10 31.22 -30.65 -7.38
C GLY A 10 30.40 -30.00 -6.28
N VAL A 11 30.76 -28.79 -5.84
CA VAL A 11 29.75 -27.75 -5.59
C VAL A 11 30.34 -26.41 -6.03
N GLU A 12 30.26 -26.12 -7.33
CA GLU A 12 30.25 -24.72 -7.77
C GLU A 12 28.98 -24.10 -7.20
N VAL A 13 29.09 -23.47 -6.03
CA VAL A 13 28.05 -22.56 -5.54
C VAL A 13 28.06 -21.40 -6.52
N ARG A 14 27.20 -21.46 -7.56
CA ARG A 14 26.87 -20.28 -8.37
C ARG A 14 26.40 -19.21 -7.40
N ALA A 15 27.28 -18.24 -7.11
CA ALA A 15 26.91 -17.08 -6.34
C ALA A 15 25.74 -16.40 -7.06
N LEU A 16 24.63 -16.21 -6.34
CA LEU A 16 23.49 -15.44 -6.84
C LEU A 16 23.97 -14.05 -7.22
N SER A 17 23.52 -13.54 -8.37
CA SER A 17 23.83 -12.16 -8.75
C SER A 17 23.20 -11.20 -7.73
N PHE A 18 23.80 -10.03 -7.56
CA PHE A 18 23.25 -8.99 -6.68
C PHE A 18 21.82 -8.59 -7.08
N ASP A 19 21.52 -8.61 -8.38
CA ASP A 19 20.19 -8.33 -8.91
C ASP A 19 19.19 -9.44 -8.52
N SER A 20 19.58 -10.71 -8.60
CA SER A 20 18.73 -11.82 -8.14
C SER A 20 18.54 -11.80 -6.62
N LEU A 21 19.56 -11.45 -5.85
CA LEU A 21 19.45 -11.27 -4.39
C LEU A 21 18.51 -10.11 -4.04
N LYS A 22 18.60 -9.00 -4.77
CA LYS A 22 17.70 -7.85 -4.61
C LYS A 22 16.26 -8.22 -4.96
N GLU A 23 16.04 -8.93 -6.06
CA GLU A 23 14.71 -9.37 -6.49
C GLU A 23 14.08 -10.38 -5.51
N VAL A 24 14.88 -11.33 -5.01
CA VAL A 24 14.44 -12.26 -3.94
C VAL A 24 14.12 -11.50 -2.65
N THR A 25 14.92 -10.48 -2.32
CA THR A 25 14.66 -9.64 -1.15
C THR A 25 13.38 -8.82 -1.36
N GLU A 26 13.17 -8.21 -2.52
CA GLU A 26 11.93 -7.49 -2.85
C GLU A 26 10.70 -8.41 -2.77
N CYS A 27 10.77 -9.64 -3.32
CA CYS A 27 9.71 -10.65 -3.17
C CYS A 27 9.44 -11.02 -1.70
N LEU A 28 10.49 -11.22 -0.88
CA LEU A 28 10.34 -11.51 0.55
C LEU A 28 9.71 -10.33 1.31
N LEU A 29 10.07 -9.09 0.95
CA LEU A 29 9.51 -7.88 1.54
C LEU A 29 8.04 -7.65 1.14
N GLU A 30 7.66 -8.09 -0.06
CA GLU A 30 6.28 -8.02 -0.55
C GLU A 30 5.36 -8.99 0.18
N MET A 31 5.82 -10.23 0.40
CA MET A 31 4.99 -11.34 0.84
C MET A 31 5.09 -11.69 2.33
N ASN A 32 6.14 -11.25 3.03
CA ASN A 32 6.42 -11.75 4.38
C ASN A 32 6.26 -10.66 5.46
N GLN A 33 5.15 -10.72 6.20
CA GLN A 33 4.87 -9.81 7.32
C GLN A 33 5.93 -9.91 8.42
N GLU A 34 6.53 -11.07 8.64
CA GLU A 34 7.58 -11.25 9.66
C GLU A 34 8.86 -10.53 9.29
N VAL A 35 9.22 -10.50 7.99
CA VAL A 35 10.36 -9.69 7.51
C VAL A 35 10.09 -8.20 7.73
N VAL A 36 8.86 -7.73 7.46
CA VAL A 36 8.47 -6.35 7.75
C VAL A 36 8.59 -6.04 9.24
N LYS A 37 8.06 -6.91 10.12
CA LYS A 37 8.17 -6.74 11.58
C LYS A 37 9.62 -6.63 12.04
N VAL A 38 10.50 -7.55 11.60
CA VAL A 38 11.93 -7.51 11.96
C VAL A 38 12.59 -6.22 11.52
N ILE A 39 12.32 -5.75 10.29
CA ILE A 39 12.89 -4.50 9.78
C ILE A 39 12.38 -3.30 10.59
N LEU A 40 11.10 -3.29 10.95
CA LEU A 40 10.50 -2.26 11.77
C LEU A 40 11.10 -2.26 13.18
N GLU A 41 11.23 -3.42 13.83
CA GLU A 41 11.89 -3.56 15.13
C GLU A 41 13.33 -3.02 15.09
N CYS A 42 14.12 -3.36 14.07
CA CYS A 42 15.47 -2.81 13.89
C CYS A 42 15.51 -1.28 13.71
N LYS A 43 14.40 -0.66 13.27
CA LYS A 43 14.31 0.78 13.00
C LYS A 43 13.61 1.55 14.13
N LYS A 44 13.00 0.85 15.10
CA LYS A 44 12.22 1.45 16.20
C LYS A 44 13.03 2.45 17.02
N ASP A 45 14.25 2.08 17.41
CA ASP A 45 15.14 2.94 18.20
C ASP A 45 15.68 4.14 17.40
N ILE A 46 15.70 4.04 16.08
CA ILE A 46 16.34 5.01 15.17
C ILE A 46 15.44 6.23 14.92
N TRP A 47 14.13 6.03 14.89
CA TRP A 47 13.19 7.11 14.58
C TRP A 47 12.77 7.96 15.77
N ASN A 48 12.94 7.45 17.00
CA ASN A 48 12.61 8.13 18.26
C ASN A 48 11.25 8.88 18.20
N ASN A 49 10.26 8.28 17.53
CA ASN A 49 8.95 8.84 17.25
C ASN A 49 7.92 7.72 17.20
N GLN A 50 7.43 7.31 18.38
CA GLN A 50 6.48 6.21 18.53
C GLN A 50 5.22 6.42 17.68
N GLU A 51 4.68 7.65 17.63
CA GLU A 51 3.49 7.98 16.84
C GLU A 51 3.68 7.70 15.32
N LEU A 52 4.90 7.84 14.78
CA LEU A 52 5.17 7.50 13.38
C LEU A 52 5.27 5.98 13.19
N PHE A 53 5.90 5.31 14.15
CA PHE A 53 6.07 3.86 14.13
C PHE A 53 4.71 3.14 14.16
N ASP A 54 3.84 3.51 15.09
CA ASP A 54 2.49 2.94 15.21
C ASP A 54 1.68 3.14 13.91
N LEU A 55 1.83 4.31 13.27
CA LEU A 55 1.16 4.61 12.00
C LEU A 55 1.69 3.76 10.84
N VAL A 56 2.98 3.45 10.83
CA VAL A 56 3.60 2.58 9.84
C VAL A 56 3.17 1.13 10.04
N GLU A 57 3.15 0.64 11.28
CA GLU A 57 2.64 -0.70 11.59
C GLU A 57 1.17 -0.85 11.17
N GLU A 58 0.33 0.12 11.53
CA GLU A 58 -1.08 0.14 11.14
C GLU A 58 -1.24 0.15 9.60
N TYR A 59 -0.39 0.89 8.87
CA TYR A 59 -0.38 0.90 7.41
C TYR A 59 -0.09 -0.50 6.84
N PHE A 60 0.93 -1.18 7.35
CA PHE A 60 1.29 -2.52 6.87
C PHE A 60 0.22 -3.56 7.22
N GLU A 61 -0.41 -3.45 8.39
CA GLU A 61 -1.52 -4.31 8.78
C GLU A 61 -2.75 -4.10 7.88
N ASN A 62 -3.19 -2.86 7.67
CA ASN A 62 -4.31 -2.55 6.77
C ASN A 62 -4.03 -3.03 5.33
N SER A 63 -2.78 -2.92 4.87
CA SER A 63 -2.39 -3.41 3.55
C SER A 63 -2.45 -4.94 3.45
N LEU A 64 -2.14 -5.68 4.52
CA LEU A 64 -2.26 -7.13 4.54
C LEU A 64 -3.73 -7.56 4.50
N GLN A 65 -4.58 -6.92 5.31
CA GLN A 65 -6.02 -7.19 5.32
C GLN A 65 -6.66 -6.91 3.95
N THR A 66 -6.13 -5.94 3.20
CA THR A 66 -6.54 -5.69 1.82
C THR A 66 -6.15 -6.82 0.87
N LEU A 67 -4.95 -7.40 1.03
CA LEU A 67 -4.51 -8.57 0.26
C LEU A 67 -5.33 -9.82 0.59
N ASP A 68 -5.69 -10.01 1.86
CA ASP A 68 -6.56 -11.10 2.30
C ASP A 68 -7.96 -10.96 1.68
N PHE A 69 -8.49 -9.73 1.63
CA PHE A 69 -9.72 -9.43 0.90
C PHE A 69 -9.61 -9.78 -0.59
N CYS A 70 -8.56 -9.36 -1.29
CA CYS A 70 -8.38 -9.72 -2.70
C CYS A 70 -8.31 -11.24 -2.92
N THR A 71 -7.71 -11.96 -1.99
CA THR A 71 -7.66 -13.44 -2.00
C THR A 71 -9.07 -14.04 -1.80
N ALA A 72 -9.88 -13.45 -0.92
CA ALA A 72 -11.27 -13.85 -0.73
C ALA A 72 -12.13 -13.56 -1.99
N LEU A 73 -11.90 -12.41 -2.63
CA LEU A 73 -12.53 -12.04 -3.91
C LEU A 73 -12.17 -13.05 -5.01
N GLU A 74 -10.90 -13.42 -5.15
CA GLU A 74 -10.47 -14.43 -6.13
C GLU A 74 -11.16 -15.78 -5.93
N LYS A 75 -11.34 -16.21 -4.66
CA LYS A 75 -12.11 -17.42 -4.34
C LYS A 75 -13.58 -17.31 -4.75
N CYS A 76 -14.20 -16.15 -4.57
CA CYS A 76 -15.57 -15.90 -5.02
C CYS A 76 -15.67 -15.91 -6.55
N LEU A 77 -14.71 -15.29 -7.25
CA LEU A 77 -14.63 -15.32 -8.70
C LEU A 77 -14.42 -16.73 -9.26
N LYS A 78 -13.61 -17.55 -8.58
CA LYS A 78 -13.47 -18.96 -8.95
C LYS A 78 -14.80 -19.70 -8.84
N ARG A 79 -15.53 -19.51 -7.73
CA ARG A 79 -16.88 -20.07 -7.57
C ARG A 79 -17.85 -19.57 -8.64
N ALA A 80 -17.78 -18.30 -9.02
CA ALA A 80 -18.58 -17.75 -10.11
C ALA A 80 -18.30 -18.45 -11.45
N ARG A 81 -17.02 -18.69 -11.77
CA ARG A 81 -16.60 -19.44 -12.98
C ARG A 81 -17.04 -20.90 -12.95
N ASP A 82 -16.98 -21.55 -11.78
CA ASP A 82 -17.46 -22.93 -11.61
C ASP A 82 -18.98 -22.99 -11.82
N SER A 83 -19.73 -22.02 -11.29
CA SER A 83 -21.19 -21.89 -11.50
C SER A 83 -21.55 -21.64 -12.97
N GLN A 84 -20.78 -20.78 -13.65
CA GLN A 84 -20.91 -20.49 -15.08
C GLN A 84 -20.78 -21.76 -15.94
N LEU A 85 -19.91 -22.71 -15.57
CA LEU A 85 -19.74 -23.95 -16.31
C LEU A 85 -21.05 -24.76 -16.38
N LEU A 86 -21.86 -24.73 -15.30
CA LEU A 86 -23.17 -25.39 -15.27
C LEU A 86 -24.13 -24.79 -16.30
N ILE A 87 -24.13 -23.46 -16.45
CA ILE A 87 -24.93 -22.78 -17.48
C ILE A 87 -24.46 -23.18 -18.88
N LEU A 88 -23.15 -23.18 -19.13
CA LEU A 88 -22.60 -23.58 -20.43
C LEU A 88 -22.98 -25.01 -20.82
N VAL A 89 -22.90 -25.94 -19.85
CA VAL A 89 -23.34 -27.33 -20.07
C VAL A 89 -24.84 -27.40 -20.32
N ALA A 90 -25.65 -26.63 -19.58
CA ALA A 90 -27.10 -26.56 -19.82
C ALA A 90 -27.45 -26.08 -21.24
N LEU A 91 -26.73 -25.05 -21.74
CA LEU A 91 -26.89 -24.53 -23.09
C LEU A 91 -26.51 -25.56 -24.16
N GLN A 92 -25.40 -26.29 -23.96
CA GLN A 92 -25.00 -27.35 -24.88
C GLN A 92 -26.03 -28.49 -24.92
N LEU A 93 -26.49 -28.94 -23.74
CA LEU A 93 -27.52 -29.97 -23.63
C LEU A 93 -28.84 -29.53 -24.26
N PHE A 94 -29.16 -28.23 -24.18
CA PHE A 94 -30.35 -27.69 -24.82
C PHE A 94 -30.29 -27.84 -26.34
N ASP A 95 -29.15 -27.50 -26.95
CA ASP A 95 -28.94 -27.66 -28.39
C ASP A 95 -28.97 -29.15 -28.82
N GLU A 96 -28.52 -30.08 -27.96
CA GLU A 96 -28.60 -31.52 -28.20
C GLU A 96 -30.02 -32.10 -28.04
N GLU A 97 -30.80 -31.58 -27.10
CA GLU A 97 -32.15 -32.05 -26.78
C GLU A 97 -33.23 -31.37 -27.66
N ASP A 98 -32.90 -30.28 -28.34
CA ASP A 98 -33.82 -29.61 -29.26
C ASP A 98 -34.04 -30.44 -30.54
N GLY A 99 -35.30 -30.82 -30.80
CA GLY A 99 -35.68 -31.61 -31.99
C GLY A 99 -35.78 -33.12 -31.79
N ILE A 100 -35.52 -33.66 -30.59
CA ILE A 100 -35.71 -35.07 -30.26
C ILE A 100 -37.13 -35.30 -29.69
N GLU A 101 -37.87 -36.31 -30.18
CA GLU A 101 -39.17 -36.72 -29.61
C GLU A 101 -38.97 -37.46 -28.28
N GLY A 102 -39.45 -36.90 -27.17
CA GLY A 102 -39.33 -37.48 -25.82
C GLY A 102 -39.37 -36.44 -24.70
N ASN A 103 -38.87 -36.81 -23.52
CA ASN A 103 -38.81 -35.99 -22.29
C ASN A 103 -37.85 -34.78 -22.48
N ARG A 104 -38.34 -33.77 -23.19
CA ARG A 104 -37.57 -32.65 -23.74
C ARG A 104 -36.88 -31.87 -22.62
N TYR A 105 -35.60 -31.56 -22.81
CA TYR A 105 -34.79 -30.69 -21.94
C TYR A 105 -34.54 -31.20 -20.51
N THR A 106 -34.75 -32.49 -20.22
CA THR A 106 -34.61 -33.01 -18.85
C THR A 106 -33.19 -32.78 -18.30
N ARG A 107 -32.15 -32.95 -19.14
CA ARG A 107 -30.77 -32.74 -18.74
C ARG A 107 -30.44 -31.26 -18.61
N THR A 108 -30.89 -30.43 -19.56
CA THR A 108 -30.79 -28.96 -19.45
C THR A 108 -31.37 -28.44 -18.13
N LEU A 109 -32.60 -28.86 -17.80
CA LEU A 109 -33.26 -28.46 -16.56
C LEU A 109 -32.54 -28.98 -15.32
N GLY A 110 -31.90 -30.14 -15.39
CA GLY A 110 -31.04 -30.67 -14.34
C GLY A 110 -29.86 -29.75 -14.02
N GLU A 111 -29.14 -29.29 -15.05
CA GLU A 111 -28.00 -28.39 -14.86
C GLU A 111 -28.41 -26.98 -14.42
N LEU A 112 -29.54 -26.46 -14.90
CA LEU A 112 -30.06 -25.19 -14.40
C LEU A 112 -30.49 -25.26 -12.92
N LYS A 113 -30.99 -26.42 -12.45
CA LYS A 113 -31.25 -26.66 -11.03
C LYS A 113 -29.95 -26.69 -10.22
N ASN A 114 -28.89 -27.32 -10.74
CA ASN A 114 -27.58 -27.32 -10.12
C ASN A 114 -27.01 -25.90 -10.01
N PHE A 115 -27.11 -25.11 -11.07
CA PHE A 115 -26.73 -23.69 -11.09
C PHE A 115 -27.48 -22.89 -10.02
N LYS A 116 -28.81 -23.04 -9.96
CA LYS A 116 -29.63 -22.36 -8.94
C LYS A 116 -29.26 -22.77 -7.52
N ALA A 117 -28.96 -24.05 -7.31
CA ALA A 117 -28.51 -24.56 -6.01
C ALA A 117 -27.11 -24.05 -5.62
N PHE A 118 -26.26 -23.72 -6.61
CA PHE A 118 -24.96 -23.10 -6.38
C PHE A 118 -25.10 -21.66 -5.86
N GLY A 119 -26.06 -20.90 -6.42
CA GLY A 119 -26.45 -19.58 -5.92
C GLY A 119 -25.39 -18.49 -6.10
N ASP A 120 -25.50 -17.45 -5.27
CA ASP A 120 -24.58 -16.30 -5.28
C ASP A 120 -23.20 -16.71 -4.70
N PRO A 121 -22.10 -16.49 -5.43
CA PRO A 121 -20.76 -16.72 -4.90
C PRO A 121 -20.36 -15.74 -3.79
N PHE A 122 -20.97 -14.56 -3.65
CA PHE A 122 -20.67 -13.63 -2.58
C PHE A 122 -21.50 -13.91 -1.33
N THR A 123 -20.83 -13.95 -0.17
CA THR A 123 -21.46 -14.18 1.13
C THR A 123 -21.60 -12.88 1.90
N GLU A 124 -22.51 -12.84 2.86
CA GLU A 124 -22.62 -11.71 3.79
C GLU A 124 -21.28 -11.38 4.48
N GLU A 125 -20.52 -12.42 4.88
CA GLU A 125 -19.18 -12.26 5.44
C GLU A 125 -18.20 -11.58 4.46
N PHE A 126 -18.28 -11.90 3.17
CA PHE A 126 -17.46 -11.24 2.16
C PHE A 126 -17.74 -9.73 2.10
N PHE A 127 -19.01 -9.33 2.11
CA PHE A 127 -19.39 -7.91 2.10
C PHE A 127 -18.97 -7.18 3.38
N GLN A 128 -19.09 -7.83 4.54
CA GLN A 128 -18.59 -7.28 5.80
C GLN A 128 -17.07 -7.07 5.78
N ASN A 129 -16.33 -8.03 5.23
CA ASN A 129 -14.88 -7.91 5.04
C ASN A 129 -14.53 -6.77 4.08
N PHE A 130 -15.24 -6.65 2.95
CA PHE A 130 -15.07 -5.54 2.01
C PHE A 130 -15.27 -4.18 2.67
N GLN A 131 -16.40 -4.01 3.38
CA GLN A 131 -16.71 -2.76 4.07
C GLN A 131 -15.68 -2.42 5.16
N SER A 132 -15.21 -3.43 5.89
CA SER A 132 -14.17 -3.26 6.90
C SER A 132 -12.87 -2.73 6.29
N VAL A 133 -12.37 -3.41 5.25
CA VAL A 133 -11.14 -3.02 4.54
C VAL A 133 -11.27 -1.63 3.93
N TYR A 134 -12.40 -1.34 3.27
CA TYR A 134 -12.66 -0.03 2.68
C TYR A 134 -12.61 1.09 3.73
N ARG A 135 -13.26 0.88 4.88
CA ARG A 135 -13.26 1.85 5.99
C ARG A 135 -11.87 2.04 6.60
N GLN A 136 -11.10 0.96 6.76
CA GLN A 136 -9.74 1.03 7.28
C GLN A 136 -8.83 1.86 6.36
N GLN A 137 -8.95 1.70 5.04
CA GLN A 137 -8.17 2.51 4.10
C GLN A 137 -8.54 4.00 4.16
N LEU A 138 -9.83 4.33 4.28
CA LEU A 138 -10.27 5.72 4.47
C LEU A 138 -9.72 6.34 5.76
N LEU A 139 -9.82 5.62 6.88
CA LEU A 139 -9.29 6.09 8.17
C LEU A 139 -7.77 6.24 8.14
N MET A 140 -7.06 5.32 7.49
CA MET A 140 -5.62 5.43 7.28
C MET A 140 -5.27 6.70 6.48
N LEU A 141 -6.00 6.99 5.41
CA LEU A 141 -5.77 8.20 4.61
C LEU A 141 -5.93 9.47 5.46
N GLU A 142 -6.97 9.54 6.28
CA GLU A 142 -7.22 10.67 7.18
C GLU A 142 -6.07 10.84 8.19
N LYS A 143 -5.67 9.75 8.88
CA LYS A 143 -4.55 9.76 9.83
C LYS A 143 -3.26 10.25 9.18
N LEU A 144 -2.96 9.76 7.97
CA LEU A 144 -1.79 10.16 7.22
C LEU A 144 -1.85 11.64 6.83
N GLN A 145 -2.99 12.14 6.35
CA GLN A 145 -3.19 13.55 6.00
C GLN A 145 -2.99 14.47 7.20
N LEU A 146 -3.59 14.12 8.33
CA LEU A 146 -3.41 14.85 9.59
C LEU A 146 -1.93 14.89 9.99
N ARG A 147 -1.24 13.75 9.92
CA ARG A 147 0.17 13.66 10.28
C ARG A 147 1.07 14.47 9.35
N ARG A 148 0.85 14.39 8.04
CA ARG A 148 1.57 15.21 7.05
C ARG A 148 1.41 16.70 7.33
N ASN A 149 0.18 17.15 7.60
CA ASN A 149 -0.10 18.55 7.93
C ASN A 149 0.64 19.01 9.20
N LYS A 150 0.75 18.14 10.22
CA LYS A 150 1.53 18.42 11.44
C LYS A 150 3.02 18.58 11.12
N LEU A 151 3.58 17.73 10.25
CA LEU A 151 4.99 17.84 9.82
C LEU A 151 5.24 19.08 8.96
N ASP A 152 4.30 19.47 8.09
CA ASP A 152 4.39 20.70 7.30
C ASP A 152 4.43 21.95 8.19
N LYS A 153 3.63 21.97 9.25
CA LYS A 153 3.69 23.04 10.27
C LYS A 153 5.05 23.05 10.99
N LYS A 154 5.60 21.88 11.35
CA LYS A 154 6.93 21.78 11.98
C LYS A 154 8.03 22.31 11.06
N LEU A 155 8.05 21.93 9.78
CA LEU A 155 9.02 22.42 8.80
C LEU A 155 8.97 23.94 8.64
N LYS A 156 7.76 24.52 8.54
CA LYS A 156 7.58 25.98 8.50
C LYS A 156 8.13 26.65 9.77
N GLY A 157 7.91 26.04 10.94
CA GLY A 157 8.46 26.50 12.22
C GLY A 157 9.99 26.49 12.25
N ILE A 158 10.63 25.43 11.74
CA ILE A 158 12.09 25.34 11.66
C ILE A 158 12.65 26.45 10.76
N HIS A 159 12.03 26.70 9.61
CA HIS A 159 12.45 27.78 8.71
C HIS A 159 12.29 29.16 9.34
N ALA A 160 11.21 29.38 10.10
CA ALA A 160 11.04 30.62 10.86
C ALA A 160 12.10 30.76 11.95
N TRP A 161 12.37 29.70 12.71
CA TRP A 161 13.38 29.71 13.78
C TRP A 161 14.79 29.97 13.24
N ARG A 162 15.15 29.40 12.08
CA ARG A 162 16.44 29.67 11.43
C ARG A 162 16.59 31.16 11.04
N LYS A 163 15.51 31.81 10.60
CA LYS A 163 15.52 33.26 10.32
C LYS A 163 15.73 34.07 11.59
N VAL A 164 14.99 33.73 12.65
CA VAL A 164 15.08 34.40 13.95
C VAL A 164 16.46 34.23 14.57
N SER A 165 17.02 33.01 14.58
CA SER A 165 18.36 32.75 15.12
C SER A 165 19.44 33.50 14.36
N SER A 166 19.32 33.61 13.03
CA SER A 166 20.23 34.40 12.19
C SER A 166 20.17 35.90 12.52
N ILE A 167 18.97 36.45 12.70
CA ILE A 167 18.78 37.87 13.08
C ILE A 167 19.38 38.14 14.47
N ILE A 168 19.09 37.28 15.46
CA ILE A 168 19.62 37.43 16.82
C ILE A 168 21.15 37.36 16.82
N PHE A 169 21.72 36.40 16.08
CA PHE A 169 23.17 36.25 15.97
C PHE A 169 23.82 37.48 15.32
N ALA A 170 23.25 37.98 14.22
CA ALA A 170 23.73 39.18 13.54
C ALA A 170 23.65 40.43 14.44
N ALA A 171 22.52 40.62 15.14
CA ALA A 171 22.34 41.75 16.05
C ALA A 171 23.31 41.70 17.25
N THR A 172 23.50 40.51 17.85
CA THR A 172 24.45 40.31 18.95
C THR A 172 25.88 40.57 18.51
N PHE A 173 26.26 40.06 17.34
CA PHE A 173 27.58 40.29 16.76
C PHE A 173 27.85 41.78 16.48
N ALA A 174 26.88 42.49 15.89
CA ALA A 174 26.97 43.92 15.66
C ALA A 174 27.11 44.72 16.98
N ALA A 175 26.32 44.38 18.01
CA ALA A 175 26.40 45.03 19.31
C ALA A 175 27.78 44.82 19.97
N VAL A 176 28.31 43.59 19.94
CA VAL A 176 29.65 43.28 20.48
C VAL A 176 30.73 44.07 19.75
N LEU A 177 30.67 44.20 18.43
CA LEU A 177 31.62 45.00 17.66
C LEU A 177 31.57 46.49 18.05
N ILE A 178 30.36 47.07 18.13
CA ILE A 178 30.19 48.47 18.53
C ILE A 178 30.76 48.71 19.93
N CYS A 179 30.41 47.87 20.91
CA CYS A 179 30.92 47.98 22.27
C CYS A 179 32.45 47.82 22.34
N SER A 180 33.03 46.93 21.53
CA SER A 180 34.48 46.70 21.50
C SER A 180 35.24 47.92 20.97
N VAL A 181 34.73 48.58 19.93
CA VAL A 181 35.33 49.80 19.38
C VAL A 181 35.30 50.93 20.42
N VAL A 182 34.16 51.14 21.10
CA VAL A 182 34.03 52.16 22.16
C VAL A 182 35.00 51.88 23.31
N ALA A 183 35.09 50.64 23.77
CA ALA A 183 35.99 50.26 24.85
C ALA A 183 37.47 50.47 24.49
N ALA A 184 37.88 50.11 23.27
CA ALA A 184 39.25 50.32 22.80
C ALA A 184 39.62 51.80 22.69
N ALA A 185 38.70 52.67 22.26
CA ALA A 185 38.92 54.11 22.19
C ALA A 185 39.09 54.77 23.56
N MET A 186 38.51 54.16 24.61
CA MET A 186 38.54 54.68 25.99
C MET A 186 39.62 54.02 26.88
N ALA A 187 40.29 52.97 26.41
CA ALA A 187 41.18 52.14 27.22
C ALA A 187 42.64 52.62 27.19
N ALA A 188 43.32 52.54 28.34
CA ALA A 188 44.78 52.67 28.42
C ALA A 188 45.48 51.52 27.67
N PRO A 189 46.71 51.69 27.16
CA PRO A 189 47.38 50.71 26.29
C PRO A 189 47.39 49.24 26.77
N PRO A 190 47.58 48.92 28.06
CA PRO A 190 47.53 47.53 28.55
C PRO A 190 46.13 46.91 28.51
N VAL A 191 45.09 47.74 28.69
CA VAL A 191 43.69 47.31 28.73
C VAL A 191 43.18 47.04 27.32
N ALA A 192 43.63 47.81 26.33
CA ALA A 192 43.33 47.56 24.91
C ALA A 192 43.86 46.21 24.42
N ALA A 193 45.07 45.81 24.87
CA ALA A 193 45.66 44.52 24.52
C ALA A 193 44.86 43.33 25.10
N ALA A 194 44.32 43.46 26.32
CA ALA A 194 43.48 42.43 26.93
C ALA A 194 42.11 42.29 26.25
N ILE A 195 41.48 43.41 25.84
CA ILE A 195 40.21 43.40 25.11
C ILE A 195 40.37 42.73 23.74
N ALA A 196 41.43 43.05 23.00
CA ALA A 196 41.72 42.42 21.70
C ALA A 196 41.87 40.89 21.82
N ALA A 197 42.53 40.41 22.88
CA ALA A 197 42.67 38.97 23.14
C ALA A 197 41.33 38.28 23.48
N ALA A 198 40.44 38.94 24.24
CA ALA A 198 39.12 38.38 24.59
C ALA A 198 38.15 38.32 23.40
N THR A 199 38.25 39.27 22.45
CA THR A 199 37.45 39.26 21.21
C THR A 199 37.91 38.20 20.19
N ALA A 200 39.07 37.56 20.42
CA ALA A 200 39.57 36.46 19.57
C ALA A 200 38.84 35.13 19.79
N ILE A 201 37.92 35.05 20.77
CA ILE A 201 37.07 33.86 20.96
C ILE A 201 36.16 33.74 19.73
N PRO A 202 36.23 32.64 18.95
CA PRO A 202 35.52 32.53 17.69
C PRO A 202 34.02 32.34 17.93
N LEU A 203 33.27 33.44 18.05
CA LEU A 203 31.80 33.48 18.11
C LEU A 203 31.14 32.77 16.90
N GLY A 204 31.88 32.58 15.81
CA GLY A 204 31.44 31.82 14.64
C GLY A 204 31.19 30.32 14.88
N SER A 205 31.67 29.73 15.97
CA SER A 205 31.44 28.29 16.28
C SER A 205 30.01 28.02 16.76
N MET A 206 29.43 28.91 17.56
CA MET A 206 28.09 28.73 18.15
C MET A 206 26.98 28.85 17.10
N GLY A 207 27.09 29.82 16.18
CA GLY A 207 26.13 29.97 15.08
C GLY A 207 26.11 28.74 14.15
N LYS A 208 27.29 28.16 13.85
CA LYS A 208 27.41 26.92 13.07
C LYS A 208 26.81 25.71 13.78
N TRP A 209 26.98 25.62 15.10
CA TRP A 209 26.39 24.55 15.90
C TRP A 209 24.85 24.60 15.90
N ILE A 210 24.25 25.78 16.13
CA ILE A 210 22.79 25.96 16.10
C ILE A 210 22.23 25.64 14.71
N ASP A 211 22.87 26.13 13.65
CA ASP A 211 22.43 25.84 12.27
C ASP A 211 22.53 24.34 11.96
N SER A 212 23.61 23.67 12.39
CA SER A 212 23.77 22.23 12.23
C SER A 212 22.68 21.44 12.97
N LEU A 213 22.34 21.81 14.22
CA LEU A 213 21.25 21.19 14.96
C LEU A 213 19.90 21.37 14.25
N LEU A 214 19.59 22.58 13.77
CA LEU A 214 18.34 22.85 13.05
C LEU A 214 18.27 22.11 11.72
N LYS A 215 19.40 22.00 11.02
CA LYS A 215 19.50 21.24 9.77
C LYS A 215 19.29 19.74 10.01
N ASN A 216 19.86 19.18 11.07
CA ASN A 216 19.65 17.78 11.44
C ASN A 216 18.19 17.50 11.78
N TYR A 217 17.56 18.37 12.58
CA TYR A 217 16.14 18.26 12.89
C TYR A 217 15.24 18.44 11.65
N GLU A 218 15.56 19.38 10.76
CA GLU A 218 14.86 19.56 9.48
C GLU A 218 14.93 18.30 8.61
N ASN A 219 16.11 17.69 8.50
CA ASN A 219 16.31 16.46 7.74
C ASN A 219 15.50 15.30 8.33
N ALA A 220 15.48 15.15 9.66
CA ALA A 220 14.66 14.14 10.34
C ALA A 220 13.17 14.34 10.04
N VAL A 221 12.63 15.55 10.20
CA VAL A 221 11.21 15.86 9.91
C VAL A 221 10.88 15.65 8.43
N ARG A 222 11.80 16.00 7.52
CA ARG A 222 11.64 15.76 6.08
C ARG A 222 11.57 14.27 5.77
N GLY A 223 12.40 13.46 6.39
CA GLY A 223 12.36 12.02 6.20
C GLY A 223 11.06 11.39 6.68
N GLN A 224 10.57 11.78 7.87
CA GLN A 224 9.26 11.35 8.34
C GLN A 224 8.14 11.72 7.35
N LYS A 225 8.21 12.93 6.77
CA LYS A 225 7.25 13.40 5.76
C LYS A 225 7.31 12.58 4.47
N GLU A 226 8.49 12.17 4.03
CA GLU A 226 8.65 11.32 2.85
C GLU A 226 8.00 9.96 3.05
N VAL A 227 8.23 9.30 4.18
CA VAL A 227 7.60 8.00 4.51
C VAL A 227 6.07 8.13 4.51
N ILE A 228 5.54 9.16 5.19
CA ILE A 228 4.09 9.43 5.19
C ILE A 228 3.55 9.73 3.80
N SER A 229 4.29 10.48 2.97
CA SER A 229 3.84 10.77 1.61
C SER A 229 3.77 9.53 0.74
N CYS A 230 4.72 8.59 0.89
CA CYS A 230 4.66 7.29 0.23
C CYS A 230 3.44 6.47 0.69
N MET A 231 3.20 6.39 2.00
CA MET A 231 2.01 5.71 2.54
C MET A 231 0.71 6.33 2.02
N GLN A 232 0.61 7.67 1.97
CA GLN A 232 -0.57 8.37 1.44
C GLN A 232 -0.87 8.02 -0.01
N VAL A 233 0.16 7.97 -0.86
CA VAL A 233 0.00 7.60 -2.27
C VAL A 233 -0.49 6.16 -2.36
N GLY A 234 0.12 5.24 -1.61
CA GLY A 234 -0.29 3.83 -1.54
C GLY A 234 -1.74 3.65 -1.09
N THR A 235 -2.12 4.28 0.02
CA THR A 235 -3.50 4.25 0.54
C THR A 235 -4.51 4.87 -0.43
N TYR A 236 -4.16 5.97 -1.10
CA TYR A 236 -5.05 6.57 -2.10
C TYR A 236 -5.29 5.65 -3.30
N VAL A 237 -4.25 4.98 -3.80
CA VAL A 237 -4.37 3.99 -4.88
C VAL A 237 -5.25 2.83 -4.41
N ALA A 238 -5.02 2.29 -3.22
CA ALA A 238 -5.83 1.22 -2.65
C ALA A 238 -7.32 1.57 -2.59
N ILE A 239 -7.66 2.79 -2.16
CA ILE A 239 -9.07 3.25 -2.14
C ILE A 239 -9.65 3.27 -3.55
N LYS A 240 -8.88 3.71 -4.55
CA LYS A 240 -9.34 3.74 -5.94
C LYS A 240 -9.54 2.36 -6.54
N ASP A 241 -8.67 1.42 -6.22
CA ASP A 241 -8.84 0.04 -6.64
C ASP A 241 -10.10 -0.58 -5.99
N LEU A 242 -10.33 -0.32 -4.71
CA LEU A 242 -11.52 -0.78 -4.00
C LEU A 242 -12.81 -0.11 -4.52
N ASP A 243 -12.77 1.17 -4.89
CA ASP A 243 -13.90 1.86 -5.56
C ASP A 243 -14.26 1.15 -6.88
N ASN A 244 -13.26 0.79 -7.69
CA ASN A 244 -13.46 0.09 -8.95
C ASN A 244 -14.01 -1.33 -8.74
N ILE A 245 -13.46 -2.06 -7.76
CA ILE A 245 -13.92 -3.39 -7.36
C ILE A 245 -15.40 -3.33 -6.93
N ARG A 246 -15.78 -2.33 -6.12
CA ARG A 246 -17.17 -2.14 -5.68
C ARG A 246 -18.13 -2.04 -6.85
N VAL A 247 -17.85 -1.17 -7.81
CA VAL A 247 -18.72 -0.95 -8.98
C VAL A 247 -18.92 -2.23 -9.78
N LEU A 248 -17.87 -3.06 -9.90
CA LEU A 248 -17.94 -4.33 -10.59
C LEU A 248 -18.68 -5.40 -9.79
N ILE A 249 -18.57 -5.40 -8.46
CA ILE A 249 -19.37 -6.26 -7.56
C ILE A 249 -20.86 -5.87 -7.66
N ASP A 250 -21.20 -4.59 -7.58
CA ASP A 250 -22.59 -4.12 -7.70
C ASP A 250 -23.19 -4.56 -9.06
N ARG A 251 -22.39 -4.49 -10.14
CA ARG A 251 -22.79 -5.00 -11.46
C ARG A 251 -22.96 -6.51 -11.48
N PHE A 252 -22.06 -7.24 -10.80
CA PHE A 252 -22.10 -8.69 -10.71
C PHE A 252 -23.38 -9.18 -10.03
N GLU A 253 -23.76 -8.57 -8.91
CA GLU A 253 -24.97 -8.92 -8.15
C GLU A 253 -26.22 -8.83 -9.03
N ILE A 254 -26.35 -7.76 -9.82
CA ILE A 254 -27.46 -7.58 -10.75
C ILE A 254 -27.49 -8.68 -11.82
N GLU A 255 -26.32 -9.01 -12.38
CA GLU A 255 -26.21 -10.01 -13.44
C GLU A 255 -26.49 -11.43 -12.95
N ILE A 256 -25.97 -11.81 -11.78
CA ILE A 256 -26.22 -13.14 -11.20
C ILE A 256 -27.67 -13.29 -10.77
N GLU A 257 -28.29 -12.26 -10.18
CA GLU A 257 -29.70 -12.29 -9.79
C GLU A 257 -30.59 -12.49 -11.03
N SER A 258 -30.32 -11.75 -12.11
CA SER A 258 -31.02 -11.88 -13.39
C SER A 258 -30.89 -13.29 -13.99
N LEU A 259 -29.69 -13.87 -13.96
CA LEU A 259 -29.47 -15.26 -14.42
C LEU A 259 -30.22 -16.28 -13.57
N LEU A 260 -30.24 -16.11 -12.24
CA LEU A 260 -30.96 -17.00 -11.32
C LEU A 260 -32.48 -16.91 -11.52
N GLN A 261 -33.03 -15.72 -11.74
CA GLN A 261 -34.44 -15.51 -12.05
C GLN A 261 -34.82 -16.18 -13.38
N ASN A 262 -33.99 -16.02 -14.42
CA ASN A 262 -34.22 -16.68 -15.70
C ASN A 262 -34.14 -18.21 -15.60
N ALA A 263 -33.19 -18.74 -14.83
CA ALA A 263 -33.10 -20.16 -14.56
C ALA A 263 -34.36 -20.69 -13.85
N ASP A 264 -34.88 -19.95 -12.87
CA ASP A 264 -36.13 -20.31 -12.18
C ASP A 264 -37.34 -20.29 -13.12
N PHE A 265 -37.46 -19.27 -13.97
CA PHE A 265 -38.50 -19.19 -15.00
C PHE A 265 -38.46 -20.40 -15.94
N VAL A 266 -37.28 -20.77 -16.44
CA VAL A 266 -37.10 -21.94 -17.31
C VAL A 266 -37.51 -23.24 -16.61
N ILE A 267 -37.21 -23.37 -15.32
CA ILE A 267 -37.52 -24.58 -14.53
C ILE A 267 -39.03 -24.72 -14.28
N ASN A 268 -39.77 -23.62 -14.13
CA ASN A 268 -41.15 -23.63 -13.65
C ASN A 268 -42.22 -23.40 -14.73
N GLU A 269 -41.94 -22.65 -15.81
CA GLU A 269 -42.99 -22.12 -16.70
C GLU A 269 -43.12 -22.83 -18.06
N GLU A 270 -42.53 -24.03 -18.25
CA GLU A 270 -42.53 -24.81 -19.50
C GLU A 270 -42.06 -24.03 -20.77
N ALA A 271 -41.57 -22.80 -20.61
CA ALA A 271 -41.13 -21.89 -21.67
C ALA A 271 -39.61 -21.95 -21.90
N VAL A 272 -39.07 -23.17 -21.95
CA VAL A 272 -37.62 -23.45 -21.94
C VAL A 272 -36.87 -22.69 -23.03
N LYS A 273 -37.39 -22.66 -24.28
CA LYS A 273 -36.72 -22.00 -25.40
C LYS A 273 -36.51 -20.50 -25.18
N VAL A 274 -37.52 -19.80 -24.67
CA VAL A 274 -37.46 -18.35 -24.45
C VAL A 274 -36.50 -18.01 -23.33
N GLY A 275 -36.59 -18.72 -22.21
CA GLY A 275 -35.71 -18.46 -21.07
C GLY A 275 -34.26 -18.86 -21.34
N ILE A 276 -33.99 -19.93 -22.10
CA ILE A 276 -32.63 -20.29 -22.54
C ILE A 276 -32.01 -19.20 -23.42
N GLU A 277 -32.77 -18.62 -24.35
CA GLU A 277 -32.25 -17.55 -25.22
C GLU A 277 -31.90 -16.29 -24.40
N GLU A 278 -32.70 -15.95 -23.39
CA GLU A 278 -32.38 -14.83 -22.50
C GLU A 278 -31.15 -15.13 -21.61
N ILE A 279 -31.04 -16.36 -21.06
CA ILE A 279 -29.83 -16.81 -20.34
C ILE A 279 -28.59 -16.68 -21.22
N LYS A 280 -28.66 -17.15 -22.48
CA LYS A 280 -27.55 -17.11 -23.44
C LYS A 280 -27.10 -15.68 -23.71
N LYS A 281 -28.04 -14.75 -23.87
CA LYS A 281 -27.76 -13.32 -24.08
C LYS A 281 -27.08 -12.68 -22.87
N GLN A 282 -27.52 -13.01 -21.66
CA GLN A 282 -26.99 -12.42 -20.42
C GLN A 282 -25.62 -13.02 -20.02
N LEU A 283 -25.41 -14.31 -20.31
CA LEU A 283 -24.20 -15.03 -19.94
C LEU A 283 -22.92 -14.34 -20.42
N GLY A 284 -22.91 -13.81 -21.66
CA GLY A 284 -21.74 -13.12 -22.19
C GLY A 284 -21.38 -11.85 -21.40
N VAL A 285 -22.38 -11.11 -20.91
CA VAL A 285 -22.16 -9.91 -20.09
C VAL A 285 -21.62 -10.29 -18.73
N PHE A 286 -22.22 -11.30 -18.10
CA PHE A 286 -21.79 -11.86 -16.82
C PHE A 286 -20.34 -12.37 -16.86
N MET A 287 -19.98 -13.13 -17.90
CA MET A 287 -18.62 -13.65 -18.10
C MET A 287 -17.60 -12.52 -18.17
N LYS A 288 -17.90 -11.49 -18.97
CA LYS A 288 -17.02 -10.33 -19.09
C LYS A 288 -16.84 -9.63 -17.75
N ASN A 289 -17.91 -9.50 -16.96
CA ASN A 289 -17.81 -8.87 -15.66
C ASN A 289 -16.96 -9.67 -14.66
N VAL A 290 -17.07 -11.00 -14.66
CA VAL A 290 -16.19 -11.90 -13.87
C VAL A 290 -14.72 -11.73 -14.26
N GLU A 291 -14.42 -11.59 -15.55
CA GLU A 291 -13.07 -11.32 -16.05
C GLU A 291 -12.57 -9.94 -15.62
N ASP A 292 -13.37 -8.89 -15.84
CA ASP A 292 -13.06 -7.50 -15.45
C ASP A 292 -12.77 -7.41 -13.94
N LEU A 293 -13.59 -8.06 -13.11
CA LEU A 293 -13.44 -8.07 -11.65
C LEU A 293 -12.18 -8.85 -11.22
N GLY A 294 -11.83 -9.92 -11.94
CA GLY A 294 -10.55 -10.62 -11.76
C GLY A 294 -9.35 -9.73 -12.05
N VAL A 295 -9.37 -9.00 -13.16
CA VAL A 295 -8.30 -8.05 -13.52
C VAL A 295 -8.16 -6.96 -12.46
N GLN A 296 -9.26 -6.41 -11.94
CA GLN A 296 -9.20 -5.40 -10.88
C GLN A 296 -8.68 -5.95 -9.54
N SER A 297 -9.06 -7.18 -9.17
CA SER A 297 -8.53 -7.85 -7.96
C SER A 297 -7.02 -8.05 -8.04
N ASP A 298 -6.52 -8.50 -9.20
CA ASP A 298 -5.09 -8.69 -9.46
C ASP A 298 -4.33 -7.36 -9.44
N MET A 299 -4.90 -6.32 -10.06
CA MET A 299 -4.33 -4.97 -10.02
C MET A 299 -4.22 -4.45 -8.60
N CYS A 300 -5.30 -4.50 -7.82
CA CYS A 300 -5.33 -4.07 -6.42
C CYS A 300 -4.25 -4.78 -5.60
N SER A 301 -4.15 -6.10 -5.74
CA SER A 301 -3.14 -6.91 -5.03
C SER A 301 -1.72 -6.48 -5.37
N ARG A 302 -1.43 -6.23 -6.66
CA ARG A 302 -0.12 -5.80 -7.13
C ARG A 302 0.23 -4.40 -6.64
N ASP A 303 -0.71 -3.47 -6.69
CA ASP A 303 -0.47 -2.09 -6.29
C ASP A 303 -0.29 -1.96 -4.77
N ILE A 304 -1.02 -2.75 -3.97
CA ILE A 304 -0.75 -2.90 -2.53
C ILE A 304 0.67 -3.42 -2.27
N ARG A 305 1.09 -4.50 -2.92
CA ARG A 305 2.45 -5.07 -2.74
C ARG A 305 3.53 -4.05 -3.10
N ARG A 306 3.38 -3.37 -4.23
CA ARG A 306 4.30 -2.30 -4.66
C ARG A 306 4.36 -1.16 -3.66
N ALA A 307 3.20 -0.71 -3.16
CA ALA A 307 3.12 0.36 -2.18
C ALA A 307 3.83 -0.04 -0.87
N ARG A 308 3.66 -1.28 -0.39
CA ARG A 308 4.40 -1.84 0.75
C ARG A 308 5.91 -1.79 0.51
N THR A 309 6.38 -2.24 -0.65
CA THR A 309 7.81 -2.20 -1.02
C THR A 309 8.36 -0.79 -1.04
N VAL A 310 7.67 0.16 -1.69
CA VAL A 310 8.10 1.56 -1.77
C VAL A 310 8.22 2.19 -0.39
N VAL A 311 7.24 1.96 0.50
CA VAL A 311 7.28 2.44 1.88
C VAL A 311 8.47 1.82 2.60
N LEU A 312 8.62 0.50 2.56
CA LEU A 312 9.69 -0.20 3.26
C LEU A 312 11.09 0.23 2.77
N GLN A 313 11.28 0.38 1.46
CA GLN A 313 12.51 0.92 0.90
C GLN A 313 12.81 2.34 1.40
N ARG A 314 11.78 3.19 1.56
CA ARG A 314 11.95 4.53 2.14
C ARG A 314 12.41 4.46 3.59
N ILE A 315 11.85 3.52 4.37
CA ILE A 315 12.24 3.29 5.77
C ILE A 315 13.69 2.84 5.87
N ILE A 316 14.11 1.90 5.02
CA ILE A 316 15.47 1.37 5.00
C ILE A 316 16.48 2.46 4.57
N LYS A 317 16.16 3.22 3.51
CA LYS A 317 17.04 4.25 2.95
C LYS A 317 17.20 5.48 3.83
N HIS A 318 16.30 5.72 4.80
CA HIS A 318 16.49 6.83 5.72
C HIS A 318 17.77 6.60 6.56
N PRO A 319 18.77 7.51 6.44
CA PRO A 319 20.05 7.31 7.10
C PRO A 319 19.85 7.19 8.60
N ASN A 320 20.55 6.21 9.18
CA ASN A 320 20.87 6.23 10.59
C ASN A 320 21.73 7.48 10.81
N HIS A 321 21.31 8.35 11.72
CA HIS A 321 22.10 9.53 12.09
C HIS A 321 23.50 9.14 12.59
#